data_AF-A0AAU4UFX7-F1
#
_entry.id   AF-A0AAU4UFX7-F1
#
_cell.length_a   1.000
_cell.length_b   1.000
_cell.length_c   1.000
_cell.angle_alpha   90.00
_cell.angle_beta   90.00
_cell.angle_gamma   90.00
#
_symmetry.space_group_name_H-M   'P 1'
#
loop_
_entity.id
_entity.type
_entity.pdbx_description
1 polymer ?
#
loop_
_entity_poly.entity_id
_entity_poly.type
_entity_poly.pdbx_seq_one_letter_code
_entity_poly.pdbx_strand_id
1 'polypeptide(L)'
;MSVEHRDDQFEDRLGAALRNAGGAFDADRAALVAGGESRGRRLRMRRRTAVVSGAAAIALVGVGGALVAPWGGDGTGRRAVGAGGTTVGPGDATGTATPSPVTGVQLLSTLKELLPKGVLSKESSRGTDSKRGPYAYAVFDDGKGASAISVSLGRVEPGSGQARQATDCPDTAFVPYDDCARSTLPGGTVLRILKGYEYPDRRVDTKLWTADLVTSDGARVTVSEWNAAAEKGAPISRPEPPLSGSQLKTFVTDPAWLRAVNAIPEADEVETPPASSQTPGVESGTIVTTLTGLLPKGLDVVGKSGDGTEFGYVVVDDGKGKSFVQINVQPNMQDVEDDLFGPGSGVVTMPDGVKVVVREGPGDDKGKGLVMRTADAIWPDGLRVVVSAFNSASQITGPTRTNPALTLDQLKTIATDSKWQGLLPPPPSD
;
A
#
# COMPACT_ATOMS: atom_id res chain seq x y z
N MET A 1 -3.26 20.87 53.25
CA MET A 1 -4.47 20.01 53.24
C MET A 1 -5.54 20.78 52.47
N SER A 2 -6.08 20.39 51.33
CA SER A 2 -6.19 19.08 50.68
C SER A 2 -6.48 19.33 49.19
N VAL A 3 -5.56 18.98 48.28
CA VAL A 3 -5.80 19.03 46.82
C VAL A 3 -5.76 17.62 46.22
N GLU A 4 -4.92 16.72 46.76
CA GLU A 4 -4.83 15.32 46.29
C GLU A 4 -6.10 14.48 46.51
N HIS A 5 -6.94 14.82 47.49
CA HIS A 5 -8.11 13.98 47.82
C HIS A 5 -9.33 14.17 46.90
N ARG A 6 -9.28 15.10 45.93
CA ARG A 6 -10.39 15.41 45.03
C ARG A 6 -10.29 14.70 43.67
N ASP A 7 -9.08 14.44 43.20
CA ASP A 7 -8.83 13.80 41.90
C ASP A 7 -9.14 12.30 41.95
N ASP A 8 -8.75 11.60 43.02
CA ASP A 8 -9.05 10.17 43.22
C ASP A 8 -10.56 9.89 43.20
N GLN A 9 -11.36 10.80 43.76
CA GLN A 9 -12.81 10.63 43.84
C GLN A 9 -13.53 10.87 42.50
N PHE A 10 -12.92 11.64 41.60
CA PHE A 10 -13.42 11.82 40.23
C PHE A 10 -13.09 10.59 39.38
N GLU A 11 -11.85 10.11 39.42
CA GLU A 11 -11.40 8.94 38.66
C GLU A 11 -12.15 7.67 39.08
N ASP A 12 -12.40 7.47 40.38
CA ASP A 12 -13.17 6.33 40.87
C ASP A 12 -14.63 6.37 40.41
N ARG A 13 -15.25 7.56 40.42
CA ARG A 13 -16.63 7.75 39.95
C ARG A 13 -16.74 7.59 38.45
N LEU A 14 -15.77 8.09 37.70
CA LEU A 14 -15.68 7.91 36.25
C LEU A 14 -15.51 6.42 35.91
N GLY A 15 -14.60 5.72 36.59
CA GLY A 15 -14.38 4.28 36.43
C GLY A 15 -15.60 3.44 36.80
N ALA A 16 -16.36 3.84 37.82
CA ALA A 16 -17.62 3.19 38.18
C ALA A 16 -18.74 3.47 37.16
N ALA A 17 -18.83 4.70 36.66
CA ALA A 17 -19.80 5.08 35.64
C ALA A 17 -19.54 4.35 34.31
N LEU A 18 -18.27 4.22 33.89
CA LEU A 18 -17.88 3.47 32.70
C LEU A 18 -18.18 1.97 32.84
N ARG A 19 -17.90 1.37 34.01
CA ARG A 19 -18.24 -0.03 34.29
C ARG A 19 -19.75 -0.27 34.31
N ASN A 20 -20.53 0.65 34.86
CA ASN A 20 -21.99 0.55 34.87
C ASN A 20 -22.57 0.71 33.46
N ALA A 21 -22.08 1.70 32.70
CA ALA A 21 -22.47 1.89 31.30
C ALA A 21 -22.12 0.69 30.41
N GLY A 22 -20.97 0.04 30.63
CA GLY A 22 -20.59 -1.19 29.93
C GLY A 22 -21.37 -2.42 30.38
N GLY A 23 -21.67 -2.54 31.68
CA GLY A 23 -22.39 -3.69 32.25
C GLY A 23 -23.90 -3.68 31.97
N ALA A 24 -24.50 -2.50 31.78
CA ALA A 24 -25.91 -2.33 31.43
C ALA A 24 -26.16 -2.34 29.91
N PHE A 25 -25.12 -2.48 29.08
CA PHE A 25 -25.24 -2.50 27.63
C PHE A 25 -25.71 -3.89 27.15
N ASP A 26 -27.03 -4.06 27.03
CA ASP A 26 -27.62 -5.17 26.29
C ASP A 26 -27.89 -4.72 24.85
N ALA A 27 -27.01 -5.12 23.94
CA ALA A 27 -27.18 -4.78 22.54
C ALA A 27 -28.21 -5.72 21.90
N ASP A 28 -29.24 -5.14 21.28
CA ASP A 28 -30.17 -5.90 20.44
C ASP A 28 -29.37 -6.59 19.32
N ARG A 29 -29.10 -7.88 19.51
CA ARG A 29 -28.27 -8.70 18.62
C ARG A 29 -28.93 -8.82 17.24
N ALA A 30 -30.27 -8.79 17.16
CA ALA A 30 -30.97 -8.83 15.89
C ALA A 30 -30.82 -7.50 15.14
N ALA A 31 -30.92 -6.37 15.83
CA ALA A 31 -30.62 -5.06 15.25
C ALA A 31 -29.16 -4.91 14.84
N LEU A 32 -28.21 -5.49 15.59
CA LEU A 32 -26.79 -5.53 15.23
C LEU A 32 -26.53 -6.42 14.01
N VAL A 33 -27.20 -7.56 13.89
CA VAL A 33 -27.09 -8.43 12.71
C VAL A 33 -27.70 -7.77 11.48
N ALA A 34 -28.89 -7.18 11.57
CA ALA A 34 -29.50 -6.43 10.48
C ALA A 34 -28.70 -5.17 10.11
N GLY A 35 -28.15 -4.48 11.12
CA GLY A 35 -27.21 -3.37 10.95
C GLY A 35 -25.89 -3.80 10.31
N GLY A 36 -25.38 -4.97 10.68
CA GLY A 36 -24.18 -5.60 10.11
C GLY A 36 -24.39 -6.08 8.68
N GLU A 37 -25.57 -6.64 8.38
CA GLU A 37 -25.97 -7.09 7.05
C GLU A 37 -26.20 -5.90 6.11
N SER A 38 -26.90 -4.85 6.55
CA SER A 38 -27.07 -3.62 5.78
C SER A 38 -25.75 -2.88 5.57
N ARG A 39 -24.89 -2.80 6.60
CA ARG A 39 -23.53 -2.27 6.48
C ARG A 39 -22.67 -3.14 5.57
N GLY A 40 -22.81 -4.46 5.61
CA GLY A 40 -22.12 -5.43 4.78
C GLY A 40 -22.53 -5.33 3.31
N ARG A 41 -23.83 -5.23 3.04
CA ARG A 41 -24.38 -4.90 1.71
C ARG A 41 -23.85 -3.54 1.24
N ARG A 42 -23.86 -2.52 2.09
CA ARG A 42 -23.35 -1.18 1.75
C ARG A 42 -21.83 -1.15 1.52
N LEU A 43 -21.06 -1.95 2.25
CA LEU A 43 -19.61 -2.11 2.05
C LEU A 43 -19.32 -2.91 0.79
N ARG A 44 -20.07 -3.97 0.51
CA ARG A 44 -20.01 -4.72 -0.76
C ARG A 44 -20.39 -3.82 -1.92
N MET A 45 -21.46 -3.04 -1.80
CA MET A 45 -21.83 -2.00 -2.76
C MET A 45 -20.68 -1.03 -2.94
N ARG A 46 -20.12 -0.40 -1.90
CA ARG A 46 -18.96 0.49 -2.03
C ARG A 46 -17.73 -0.14 -2.69
N ARG A 47 -17.47 -1.44 -2.45
CA ARG A 47 -16.40 -2.20 -3.13
C ARG A 47 -16.75 -2.57 -4.58
N ARG A 48 -18.02 -2.84 -4.88
CA ARG A 48 -18.56 -3.23 -6.20
C ARG A 48 -18.88 -2.03 -7.10
N THR A 49 -19.16 -0.87 -6.50
CA THR A 49 -19.40 0.44 -7.11
C THR A 49 -18.14 1.32 -7.08
N ALA A 50 -16.94 0.73 -7.00
CA ALA A 50 -15.64 1.43 -7.01
C ALA A 50 -15.33 2.11 -8.37
N VAL A 51 -16.36 2.64 -9.05
CA VAL A 51 -16.29 3.60 -10.14
C VAL A 51 -16.89 4.96 -9.71
N VAL A 52 -17.32 5.15 -8.45
CA VAL A 52 -17.84 6.46 -7.97
C VAL A 52 -16.97 7.16 -6.92
N SER A 53 -15.94 6.52 -6.34
CA SER A 53 -15.01 7.22 -5.42
C SER A 53 -13.77 6.37 -5.15
N GLY A 54 -12.73 6.51 -5.96
CA GLY A 54 -11.48 5.77 -5.84
C GLY A 54 -10.43 6.50 -5.00
N ALA A 55 -10.68 6.75 -3.71
CA ALA A 55 -9.63 7.16 -2.77
C ALA A 55 -10.03 6.90 -1.30
N ALA A 56 -9.58 5.79 -0.74
CA ALA A 56 -9.43 5.63 0.71
C ALA A 56 -8.22 4.75 1.05
N ALA A 57 -7.02 5.20 0.65
CA ALA A 57 -5.80 4.75 1.31
C ALA A 57 -5.68 5.55 2.61
N ILE A 58 -6.16 4.95 3.70
CA ILE A 58 -6.03 5.48 5.05
C ILE A 58 -4.55 5.55 5.40
N ALA A 59 -4.02 6.77 5.54
CA ALA A 59 -2.80 7.02 6.29
C ALA A 59 -3.12 6.89 7.78
N LEU A 60 -2.94 5.70 8.35
CA LEU A 60 -2.92 5.47 9.80
C LEU A 60 -1.58 4.86 10.19
N VAL A 61 -0.64 5.71 10.59
CA VAL A 61 0.10 5.52 11.85
C VAL A 61 0.41 6.90 12.42
N GLY A 62 -0.56 7.44 13.16
CA GLY A 62 -0.35 8.44 14.18
C GLY A 62 -0.34 7.76 15.55
N VAL A 63 0.73 8.02 16.30
CA VAL A 63 0.92 7.95 17.77
C VAL A 63 -0.30 7.53 18.64
N GLY A 64 -0.08 6.54 19.52
CA GLY A 64 -0.60 6.59 20.90
C GLY A 64 -1.51 5.44 21.37
N GLY A 65 -0.96 4.58 22.24
CA GLY A 65 -1.59 4.07 23.47
C GLY A 65 -2.84 3.18 23.39
N ALA A 66 -2.67 1.90 23.74
CA ALA A 66 -3.60 1.20 24.64
C ALA A 66 -2.90 -0.01 25.27
N LEU A 67 -2.79 0.05 26.59
CA LEU A 67 -2.47 -1.08 27.46
C LEU A 67 -3.56 -2.15 27.31
N VAL A 68 -3.15 -3.40 27.11
CA VAL A 68 -3.96 -4.55 27.51
C VAL A 68 -3.04 -5.53 28.22
N ALA A 69 -3.16 -5.53 29.55
CA ALA A 69 -2.82 -6.67 30.39
C ALA A 69 -3.94 -7.70 30.30
N PRO A 70 -3.61 -9.00 30.43
CA PRO A 70 -4.47 -9.91 31.14
C PRO A 70 -3.80 -10.31 32.47
N TRP A 71 -4.55 -10.13 33.55
CA TRP A 71 -4.32 -10.71 34.85
C TRP A 71 -5.12 -12.02 35.00
N GLY A 72 -4.57 -12.96 35.77
CA GLY A 72 -5.27 -14.05 36.46
C GLY A 72 -5.01 -15.44 35.85
N GLY A 73 -4.53 -16.45 36.58
CA GLY A 73 -4.27 -16.58 38.00
C GLY A 73 -3.62 -17.94 38.36
N ASP A 74 -3.04 -17.96 39.55
CA ASP A 74 -2.80 -19.04 40.52
C ASP A 74 -2.29 -20.42 40.07
N GLY A 75 -1.08 -20.76 40.53
CA GLY A 75 -0.51 -22.10 40.43
C GLY A 75 0.82 -22.24 41.17
N THR A 76 0.73 -22.45 42.49
CA THR A 76 1.72 -23.02 43.41
C THR A 76 3.08 -23.52 42.87
N GLY A 77 4.15 -23.01 43.47
CA GLY A 77 5.28 -23.83 43.92
C GLY A 77 6.45 -24.01 42.94
N ARG A 78 7.62 -23.44 43.29
CA ARG A 78 8.72 -24.13 43.98
C ARG A 78 10.03 -23.36 43.76
N ARG A 79 10.63 -22.92 44.87
CA ARG A 79 12.04 -22.52 44.95
C ARG A 79 12.93 -23.67 44.48
N ALA A 80 13.93 -23.37 43.66
CA ALA A 80 15.18 -24.12 43.65
C ALA A 80 16.33 -23.12 43.55
N VAL A 81 17.04 -23.00 44.67
CA VAL A 81 18.36 -22.36 44.80
C VAL A 81 19.36 -23.43 44.36
N GLY A 82 20.31 -23.07 43.49
CA GLY A 82 21.38 -23.97 43.05
C GLY A 82 22.58 -23.17 42.61
N ALA A 83 23.48 -22.94 43.56
CA ALA A 83 24.80 -22.37 43.32
C ALA A 83 25.77 -23.44 42.82
N GLY A 84 26.72 -23.00 41.97
CA GLY A 84 28.04 -23.60 41.86
C GLY A 84 28.22 -24.68 40.78
N GLY A 85 29.25 -24.51 39.96
CA GLY A 85 29.79 -25.62 39.17
C GLY A 85 30.41 -25.19 37.85
N THR A 86 31.63 -24.67 37.89
CA THR A 86 32.51 -24.56 36.72
C THR A 86 32.94 -25.97 36.32
N THR A 87 32.49 -26.46 35.16
CA THR A 87 33.12 -27.57 34.44
C THR A 87 33.05 -27.28 32.94
N VAL A 88 34.21 -26.98 32.36
CA VAL A 88 34.41 -26.91 30.91
C VAL A 88 34.43 -28.35 30.38
N GLY A 89 33.41 -28.72 29.62
CA GLY A 89 33.34 -29.97 28.86
C GLY A 89 33.52 -29.68 27.36
N PRO A 90 34.30 -30.48 26.61
CA PRO A 90 34.44 -30.33 25.17
C PRO A 90 33.29 -31.06 24.47
N GLY A 91 32.50 -30.33 23.67
CA GLY A 91 31.48 -30.91 22.80
C GLY A 91 30.09 -30.35 23.08
N ASP A 92 29.69 -29.37 22.27
CA ASP A 92 28.36 -29.27 21.63
C ASP A 92 28.30 -27.95 20.85
N ALA A 93 28.95 -27.95 19.69
CA ALA A 93 28.68 -26.98 18.64
C ALA A 93 27.37 -27.38 17.95
N THR A 94 26.23 -26.93 18.49
CA THR A 94 24.93 -26.83 17.77
C THR A 94 23.95 -25.99 18.60
N GLY A 95 24.40 -24.83 19.05
CA GLY A 95 23.50 -23.73 19.41
C GLY A 95 23.83 -22.58 18.48
N THR A 96 23.00 -22.33 17.47
CA THR A 96 23.03 -21.06 16.75
C THR A 96 22.60 -20.01 17.76
N ALA A 97 23.55 -19.48 18.53
CA ALA A 97 23.27 -18.39 19.46
C ALA A 97 22.64 -17.27 18.63
N THR A 98 21.40 -16.90 18.96
CA THR A 98 20.75 -15.75 18.34
C THR A 98 21.72 -14.57 18.48
N PRO A 99 22.09 -13.90 17.38
CA PRO A 99 23.05 -12.80 17.45
C PRO A 99 22.58 -11.78 18.49
N SER A 100 23.50 -11.27 19.30
CA SER A 100 23.15 -10.25 20.30
C SER A 100 22.45 -9.07 19.62
N PRO A 101 21.35 -8.56 20.19
CA PRO A 101 20.63 -7.44 19.60
C PRO A 101 21.56 -6.26 19.32
N VAL A 102 21.49 -5.72 18.09
CA VAL A 102 22.15 -4.47 17.74
C VAL A 102 21.35 -3.31 18.34
N THR A 103 22.03 -2.45 19.09
CA THR A 103 21.45 -1.26 19.73
C THR A 103 21.20 -0.13 18.73
N GLY A 104 20.31 0.81 19.08
CA GLY A 104 20.09 2.00 18.26
C GLY A 104 21.34 2.86 18.08
N VAL A 105 22.21 2.93 19.11
CA VAL A 105 23.47 3.69 19.03
C VAL A 105 24.42 3.07 18.00
N GLN A 106 24.52 1.74 17.95
CA GLN A 106 25.33 1.05 16.94
C GLN A 106 24.80 1.28 15.52
N LEU A 107 23.48 1.19 15.32
CA LEU A 107 22.88 1.49 14.00
C LEU A 107 23.10 2.94 13.56
N LEU A 108 23.01 3.88 14.50
CA LEU A 108 23.30 5.27 14.22
C LEU A 108 24.79 5.45 13.86
N SER A 109 25.72 4.78 14.55
CA SER A 109 27.15 4.78 14.19
C SER A 109 27.37 4.27 12.77
N THR A 110 26.73 3.15 12.39
CA THR A 110 26.77 2.62 11.03
C THR A 110 26.27 3.65 10.01
N LEU A 111 25.16 4.34 10.30
CA LEU A 111 24.69 5.43 9.45
C LEU A 111 25.77 6.53 9.29
N LYS A 112 26.44 6.95 10.37
CA LYS A 112 27.48 7.99 10.31
C LYS A 112 28.69 7.56 9.48
N GLU A 113 29.12 6.32 9.64
CA GLU A 113 30.31 5.76 8.98
C GLU A 113 30.11 5.57 7.48
N LEU A 114 28.88 5.24 7.05
CA LEU A 114 28.55 4.99 5.64
C LEU A 114 28.20 6.26 4.87
N LEU A 115 27.85 7.35 5.56
CA LEU A 115 27.57 8.62 4.90
C LEU A 115 28.87 9.30 4.45
N PRO A 116 28.82 10.05 3.32
CA PRO A 116 29.95 10.87 2.91
C PRO A 116 30.22 11.99 3.92
N LYS A 117 31.33 12.72 3.72
CA LYS A 117 31.69 13.84 4.59
C LYS A 117 30.54 14.86 4.68
N GLY A 118 30.15 15.18 5.91
CA GLY A 118 29.15 16.19 6.24
C GLY A 118 28.87 16.23 7.74
N VAL A 119 27.89 17.03 8.14
CA VAL A 119 27.47 17.21 9.53
C VAL A 119 26.11 16.53 9.72
N LEU A 120 25.96 15.83 10.85
CA LEU A 120 24.70 15.21 11.25
C LEU A 120 24.05 15.99 12.39
N SER A 121 22.73 16.06 12.35
CA SER A 121 21.90 16.68 13.39
C SER A 121 20.57 15.95 13.51
N LYS A 122 19.78 16.26 14.56
CA LYS A 122 18.44 15.66 14.81
C LYS A 122 18.44 14.12 14.72
N GLU A 123 19.44 13.51 15.33
CA GLU A 123 19.67 12.07 15.26
C GLU A 123 18.63 11.31 16.09
N SER A 124 18.15 10.19 15.57
CA SER A 124 17.23 9.28 16.28
C SER A 124 17.45 7.85 15.80
N SER A 125 17.37 6.89 16.72
CA SER A 125 17.56 5.49 16.36
C SER A 125 16.84 4.53 17.31
N ARG A 126 16.62 3.31 16.83
CA ARG A 126 16.01 2.19 17.55
C ARG A 126 16.77 0.92 17.20
N GLY A 127 17.10 0.13 18.21
CA GLY A 127 17.77 -1.16 18.04
C GLY A 127 16.86 -2.25 17.49
N THR A 128 17.44 -3.42 17.32
CA THR A 128 16.78 -4.64 16.81
C THR A 128 15.80 -5.28 17.80
N ASP A 129 15.90 -4.93 19.08
CA ASP A 129 15.00 -5.31 20.17
C ASP A 129 13.72 -4.45 20.23
N SER A 130 13.66 -3.37 19.45
CA SER A 130 12.49 -2.48 19.40
C SER A 130 11.31 -3.14 18.71
N LYS A 131 10.15 -3.19 19.38
CA LYS A 131 8.87 -3.64 18.80
C LYS A 131 8.42 -2.83 17.56
N ARG A 132 8.93 -1.62 17.38
CA ARG A 132 8.66 -0.76 16.19
C ARG A 132 9.66 -1.00 15.05
N GLY A 133 10.50 -2.02 15.16
CA GLY A 133 11.57 -2.33 14.23
C GLY A 133 12.82 -1.45 14.42
N PRO A 134 13.99 -1.95 14.00
CA PRO A 134 15.24 -1.20 13.96
C PRO A 134 15.20 -0.06 12.95
N TYR A 135 15.76 1.07 13.35
CA TYR A 135 15.67 2.32 12.61
C TYR A 135 16.83 3.25 12.94
N ALA A 136 17.31 4.00 11.95
CA ALA A 136 18.23 5.09 12.14
C ALA A 136 17.78 6.30 11.30
N TYR A 137 17.93 7.49 11.86
CA TYR A 137 17.57 8.75 11.22
C TYR A 137 18.55 9.85 11.61
N ALA A 138 18.85 10.70 10.66
CA ALA A 138 19.54 11.96 10.90
C ALA A 138 19.22 12.97 9.81
N VAL A 139 19.44 14.24 10.12
CA VAL A 139 19.54 15.31 9.13
C VAL A 139 21.00 15.51 8.79
N PHE A 140 21.34 15.25 7.53
CA PHE A 140 22.67 15.32 6.96
C PHE A 140 22.85 16.59 6.14
N ASP A 141 23.95 17.31 6.37
CA ASP A 141 24.35 18.47 5.59
C ASP A 141 25.80 18.35 5.13
N ASP A 142 25.99 18.22 3.82
CA ASP A 142 27.30 18.18 3.12
C ASP A 142 27.78 19.58 2.69
N GLY A 143 27.14 20.64 3.20
CA GLY A 143 27.38 22.04 2.82
C GLY A 143 26.53 22.50 1.64
N LYS A 144 25.65 21.64 1.09
CA LYS A 144 24.74 21.97 -0.02
C LYS A 144 23.29 22.09 0.41
N GLY A 145 23.01 21.95 1.71
CA GLY A 145 21.68 22.03 2.29
C GLY A 145 21.29 20.75 3.02
N ALA A 146 20.61 20.94 4.15
CA ALA A 146 20.20 19.89 5.07
C ALA A 146 19.17 18.93 4.47
N SER A 147 19.42 17.62 4.59
CA SER A 147 18.60 16.53 4.07
C SER A 147 18.27 15.53 5.16
N ALA A 148 17.00 15.17 5.31
CA ALA A 148 16.63 14.00 6.12
C ALA A 148 17.12 12.72 5.42
N ILE A 149 17.69 11.79 6.19
CA ILE A 149 18.01 10.43 5.75
C ILE A 149 17.49 9.47 6.82
N SER A 150 16.83 8.40 6.40
CA SER A 150 16.35 7.36 7.28
C SER A 150 16.65 5.97 6.73
N VAL A 151 16.90 5.03 7.63
CA VAL A 151 17.14 3.62 7.35
C VAL A 151 16.20 2.81 8.23
N SER A 152 15.46 1.89 7.63
CA SER A 152 14.63 0.90 8.33
C SER A 152 15.09 -0.49 7.94
N LEU A 153 15.13 -1.37 8.94
CA LEU A 153 15.59 -2.75 8.79
C LEU A 153 14.46 -3.71 9.16
N GLY A 154 14.33 -4.83 8.45
CA GLY A 154 13.29 -5.81 8.73
C GLY A 154 13.53 -7.14 8.05
N ARG A 155 12.56 -8.05 8.23
CA ARG A 155 12.49 -9.32 7.50
C ARG A 155 11.18 -9.39 6.72
N VAL A 156 11.21 -10.08 5.59
CA VAL A 156 10.04 -10.45 4.78
C VAL A 156 10.15 -11.92 4.45
N GLU A 157 9.01 -12.60 4.31
CA GLU A 157 9.01 -14.01 3.92
C GLU A 157 9.66 -14.17 2.52
N PRO A 158 10.67 -15.04 2.35
CA PRO A 158 11.31 -15.29 1.07
C PRO A 158 10.30 -15.68 -0.03
N GLY A 159 10.40 -15.05 -1.21
CA GLY A 159 9.52 -15.35 -2.36
C GLY A 159 8.06 -14.84 -2.23
N SER A 160 7.68 -14.29 -1.07
CA SER A 160 6.34 -13.75 -0.83
C SER A 160 5.99 -12.60 -1.78
N GLY A 161 4.69 -12.32 -1.90
CA GLY A 161 4.19 -11.14 -2.61
C GLY A 161 4.74 -9.84 -2.02
N GLN A 162 4.92 -9.79 -0.69
CA GLN A 162 5.49 -8.64 0.01
C GLN A 162 6.95 -8.39 -0.38
N ALA A 163 7.76 -9.44 -0.49
CA ALA A 163 9.16 -9.34 -0.93
C ALA A 163 9.27 -8.79 -2.37
N ARG A 164 8.38 -9.24 -3.26
CA ARG A 164 8.28 -8.74 -4.63
C ARG A 164 7.86 -7.27 -4.67
N GLN A 165 6.74 -6.93 -4.03
CA GLN A 165 6.23 -5.56 -3.99
C GLN A 165 7.21 -4.56 -3.36
N ALA A 166 8.00 -4.99 -2.36
CA ALA A 166 9.05 -4.17 -1.76
C ALA A 166 10.15 -3.77 -2.75
N THR A 167 10.34 -4.50 -3.84
CA THR A 167 11.41 -4.29 -4.83
C THR A 167 10.92 -4.04 -6.25
N ASP A 168 9.61 -4.02 -6.48
CA ASP A 168 9.03 -3.66 -7.78
C ASP A 168 8.99 -2.14 -7.95
N CYS A 169 9.26 -1.67 -9.16
CA CYS A 169 9.00 -0.28 -9.50
C CYS A 169 7.49 -0.03 -9.44
N PRO A 170 7.04 1.01 -8.73
CA PRO A 170 5.62 1.27 -8.65
C PRO A 170 5.09 1.63 -10.03
N ASP A 171 3.79 1.51 -10.20
CA ASP A 171 3.16 1.85 -11.46
C ASP A 171 3.09 3.37 -11.65
N THR A 172 3.70 3.88 -12.73
CA THR A 172 3.73 5.31 -13.06
C THR A 172 2.36 5.96 -13.20
N ALA A 173 1.31 5.19 -13.50
CA ALA A 173 -0.05 5.69 -13.57
C ALA A 173 -0.60 6.09 -12.20
N PHE A 174 -0.02 5.60 -11.10
CA PHE A 174 -0.45 5.91 -9.73
C PHE A 174 0.63 6.60 -8.91
N VAL A 175 1.89 6.32 -9.20
CA VAL A 175 3.04 6.90 -8.53
C VAL A 175 3.98 7.46 -9.60
N PRO A 176 3.81 8.73 -10.00
CA PRO A 176 4.76 9.39 -10.88
C PRO A 176 6.14 9.46 -10.21
N TYR A 177 7.20 9.13 -10.95
CA TYR A 177 8.57 9.20 -10.50
C TYR A 177 9.51 9.64 -11.63
N ASP A 178 10.69 10.12 -11.27
CA ASP A 178 11.71 10.58 -12.21
C ASP A 178 12.47 9.38 -12.82
N ASP A 179 12.83 8.40 -11.98
CA ASP A 179 13.58 7.21 -12.40
C ASP A 179 13.31 6.04 -11.44
N CYS A 180 13.29 4.81 -11.95
CA CYS A 180 13.24 3.61 -11.13
C CYS A 180 14.05 2.48 -11.76
N ALA A 181 15.01 1.97 -11.01
CA ALA A 181 15.86 0.86 -11.42
C ALA A 181 15.69 -0.33 -10.47
N ARG A 182 15.35 -1.49 -11.03
CA ARG A 182 15.33 -2.78 -10.34
C ARG A 182 16.47 -3.64 -10.87
N SER A 183 17.24 -4.24 -9.98
CA SER A 183 18.38 -5.09 -10.34
C SER A 183 18.49 -6.30 -9.42
N THR A 184 18.89 -7.44 -9.99
CA THR A 184 19.26 -8.63 -9.23
C THR A 184 20.78 -8.63 -9.05
N LEU A 185 21.22 -8.67 -7.80
CA LEU A 185 22.61 -8.75 -7.38
C LEU A 185 23.01 -10.22 -7.17
N PRO A 186 24.32 -10.53 -7.03
CA PRO A 186 24.78 -11.88 -6.71
C PRO A 186 24.08 -12.45 -5.47
N GLY A 187 23.79 -13.76 -5.48
CA GLY A 187 23.08 -14.43 -4.38
C GLY A 187 21.55 -14.30 -4.41
N GLY A 188 20.99 -13.73 -5.49
CA GLY A 188 19.54 -13.59 -5.66
C GLY A 188 18.94 -12.39 -4.93
N THR A 189 19.76 -11.54 -4.32
CA THR A 189 19.34 -10.29 -3.69
C THR A 189 18.79 -9.33 -4.74
N VAL A 190 17.64 -8.74 -4.49
CA VAL A 190 17.00 -7.76 -5.37
C VAL A 190 17.13 -6.37 -4.77
N LEU A 191 17.56 -5.41 -5.58
CA LEU A 191 17.67 -4.00 -5.23
C LEU A 191 16.75 -3.17 -6.13
N ARG A 192 15.92 -2.32 -5.50
CA ARG A 192 15.20 -1.23 -6.17
C ARG A 192 15.77 0.11 -5.72
N ILE A 193 16.02 1.00 -6.66
CA ILE A 193 16.23 2.42 -6.39
C ILE A 193 15.15 3.20 -7.12
N LEU A 194 14.35 3.97 -6.38
CA LEU A 194 13.27 4.80 -6.89
C LEU A 194 13.57 6.26 -6.58
N LYS A 195 13.63 7.09 -7.60
CA LYS A 195 13.80 8.54 -7.51
C LYS A 195 12.48 9.21 -7.85
N GLY A 196 11.82 9.81 -6.87
CA GLY A 196 10.55 10.48 -7.10
C GLY A 196 10.28 11.57 -6.07
N TYR A 197 9.01 11.68 -5.70
CA TYR A 197 8.49 12.75 -4.86
C TYR A 197 7.81 12.17 -3.63
N GLU A 198 7.82 12.92 -2.52
CA GLU A 198 7.10 12.54 -1.31
C GLU A 198 5.59 12.44 -1.58
N TYR A 199 5.08 13.32 -2.45
CA TYR A 199 3.67 13.34 -2.83
C TYR A 199 3.50 12.96 -4.30
N PRO A 200 2.82 11.85 -4.61
CA PRO A 200 2.54 11.44 -5.99
C PRO A 200 1.81 12.50 -6.82
N ASP A 201 0.98 13.32 -6.15
CA ASP A 201 0.21 14.39 -6.76
C ASP A 201 1.01 15.67 -7.04
N ARG A 202 2.30 15.67 -6.65
CA ARG A 202 3.26 16.78 -6.78
C ARG A 202 2.74 18.12 -6.27
N ARG A 203 1.89 18.12 -5.24
CA ARG A 203 1.43 19.36 -4.59
C ARG A 203 2.56 20.18 -3.94
N VAL A 204 3.68 19.53 -3.66
CA VAL A 204 4.96 20.14 -3.25
C VAL A 204 6.08 19.37 -3.95
N ASP A 205 7.12 20.07 -4.42
CA ASP A 205 8.28 19.49 -5.10
C ASP A 205 9.31 18.83 -4.16
N THR A 206 8.89 18.42 -2.97
CA THR A 206 9.76 17.67 -2.05
C THR A 206 10.08 16.32 -2.69
N LYS A 207 11.35 16.13 -3.07
CA LYS A 207 11.84 14.87 -3.61
C LYS A 207 12.06 13.87 -2.49
N LEU A 208 11.75 12.62 -2.79
CA LEU A 208 11.99 11.45 -1.95
C LEU A 208 12.66 10.38 -2.82
N TRP A 209 13.91 10.06 -2.52
CA TRP A 209 14.60 8.93 -3.14
C TRP A 209 14.65 7.77 -2.15
N THR A 210 14.38 6.57 -2.65
CA THR A 210 14.35 5.36 -1.83
C THR A 210 15.20 4.26 -2.44
N ALA A 211 15.84 3.46 -1.58
CA ALA A 211 16.54 2.25 -1.97
C ALA A 211 16.05 1.08 -1.10
N ASP A 212 15.52 0.04 -1.73
CA ASP A 212 15.02 -1.16 -1.07
C ASP A 212 15.83 -2.37 -1.51
N LEU A 213 16.49 -3.02 -0.56
CA LEU A 213 17.22 -4.26 -0.75
C LEU A 213 16.44 -5.39 -0.07
N VAL A 214 16.20 -6.48 -0.81
CA VAL A 214 15.65 -7.72 -0.27
C VAL A 214 16.56 -8.87 -0.68
N THR A 215 17.13 -9.56 0.30
CA THR A 215 17.95 -10.76 0.06
C THR A 215 17.09 -11.99 -0.19
N SER A 216 17.69 -13.05 -0.74
CA SER A 216 17.00 -14.32 -1.01
C SER A 216 16.51 -15.03 0.25
N ASP A 217 17.13 -14.79 1.41
CA ASP A 217 16.73 -15.26 2.73
C ASP A 217 15.81 -14.28 3.48
N GLY A 218 15.34 -13.22 2.81
CA GLY A 218 14.28 -12.36 3.34
C GLY A 218 14.75 -11.21 4.23
N ALA A 219 16.05 -10.92 4.31
CA ALA A 219 16.53 -9.69 4.95
C ALA A 219 16.13 -8.48 4.12
N ARG A 220 15.58 -7.44 4.76
CA ARG A 220 15.14 -6.19 4.12
C ARG A 220 15.85 -4.98 4.70
N VAL A 221 16.37 -4.14 3.81
CA VAL A 221 16.95 -2.83 4.13
C VAL A 221 16.24 -1.79 3.27
N THR A 222 15.63 -0.79 3.90
CA THR A 222 14.97 0.32 3.20
C THR A 222 15.63 1.63 3.62
N VAL A 223 16.11 2.39 2.65
CA VAL A 223 16.68 3.74 2.84
C VAL A 223 15.75 4.75 2.19
N SER A 224 15.59 5.90 2.84
CA SER A 224 14.83 7.03 2.32
C SER A 224 15.59 8.32 2.58
N GLU A 225 15.68 9.18 1.58
CA GLU A 225 16.29 10.51 1.69
C GLU A 225 15.46 11.58 0.99
N TRP A 226 15.48 12.79 1.53
CA TRP A 226 14.68 13.91 1.07
C TRP A 226 15.55 15.08 0.63
N ASN A 227 15.11 15.89 -0.32
CA ASN A 227 15.78 17.16 -0.63
C ASN A 227 15.46 18.30 0.38
N ALA A 228 15.00 17.93 1.57
CA ALA A 228 14.57 18.81 2.64
C ALA A 228 15.01 18.24 4.00
N ALA A 229 15.09 19.09 5.03
CA ALA A 229 15.55 18.69 6.36
C ALA A 229 14.55 17.80 7.13
N ALA A 230 13.33 17.61 6.62
CA ALA A 230 12.33 16.70 7.16
C ALA A 230 11.27 16.36 6.10
N GLU A 231 10.45 15.35 6.37
CA GLU A 231 9.23 15.05 5.62
C GLU A 231 8.15 16.13 5.83
N LYS A 232 6.99 15.95 5.19
CA LYS A 232 5.74 16.65 5.49
C LYS A 232 5.76 18.15 5.25
N GLY A 233 6.31 18.56 4.11
CA GLY A 233 6.26 19.95 3.66
C GLY A 233 7.28 20.86 4.33
N ALA A 234 8.32 20.29 4.96
CA ALA A 234 9.48 21.07 5.33
C ALA A 234 10.06 21.79 4.10
N PRO A 235 10.61 23.02 4.26
CA PRO A 235 11.16 23.75 3.13
C PRO A 235 12.25 22.96 2.42
N ILE A 236 12.19 22.95 1.08
CA ILE A 236 13.22 22.39 0.23
C ILE A 236 14.52 23.16 0.46
N SER A 237 15.60 22.44 0.79
CA SER A 237 16.90 23.01 1.14
C SER A 237 17.94 22.83 0.03
N ARG A 238 17.69 21.88 -0.89
CA ARG A 238 18.59 21.49 -1.99
C ARG A 238 17.78 20.98 -3.19
N PRO A 239 18.32 20.96 -4.41
CA PRO A 239 17.59 20.49 -5.59
C PRO A 239 17.26 18.99 -5.56
N GLU A 240 18.22 18.17 -5.14
CA GLU A 240 18.14 16.70 -5.10
C GLU A 240 18.61 16.17 -3.74
N PRO A 241 18.13 15.01 -3.28
CA PRO A 241 18.68 14.33 -2.12
C PRO A 241 20.21 14.09 -2.22
N PRO A 242 20.91 13.95 -1.09
CA PRO A 242 22.37 13.99 -1.02
C PRO A 242 23.10 12.81 -1.65
N LEU A 243 22.53 11.61 -1.66
CA LEU A 243 23.18 10.43 -2.21
C LEU A 243 22.77 10.23 -3.68
N SER A 244 23.77 10.11 -4.55
CA SER A 244 23.51 9.66 -5.93
C SER A 244 23.01 8.21 -5.95
N GLY A 245 22.40 7.77 -7.06
CA GLY A 245 21.94 6.38 -7.21
C GLY A 245 23.03 5.32 -6.98
N SER A 246 24.28 5.60 -7.37
CA SER A 246 25.41 4.71 -7.10
C SER A 246 25.81 4.72 -5.62
N GLN A 247 25.77 5.88 -4.95
CA GLN A 247 26.00 5.97 -3.51
C GLN A 247 24.90 5.28 -2.71
N LEU A 248 23.62 5.42 -3.10
CA LEU A 248 22.50 4.68 -2.51
C LEU A 248 22.70 3.17 -2.63
N LYS A 249 23.10 2.69 -3.82
CA LYS A 249 23.42 1.27 -4.03
C LYS A 249 24.51 0.82 -3.07
N THR A 250 25.66 1.51 -3.03
CA THR A 250 26.75 1.16 -2.12
C THR A 250 26.28 1.17 -0.66
N PHE A 251 25.57 2.21 -0.25
CA PHE A 251 25.09 2.40 1.11
C PHE A 251 24.13 1.29 1.55
N VAL A 252 23.12 0.95 0.73
CA VAL A 252 22.09 -0.04 1.09
C VAL A 252 22.63 -1.47 1.05
N THR A 253 23.63 -1.75 0.21
CA THR A 253 24.28 -3.06 0.10
C THR A 253 25.40 -3.30 1.11
N ASP A 254 25.67 -2.34 2.00
CA ASP A 254 26.73 -2.51 2.98
C ASP A 254 26.43 -3.69 3.93
N PRO A 255 27.39 -4.61 4.15
CA PRO A 255 27.17 -5.79 4.97
C PRO A 255 26.87 -5.47 6.45
N ALA A 256 27.14 -4.25 6.94
CA ALA A 256 26.76 -3.82 8.27
C ALA A 256 25.23 -3.84 8.49
N TRP A 257 24.44 -3.49 7.47
CA TRP A 257 22.98 -3.55 7.57
C TRP A 257 22.47 -4.98 7.65
N LEU A 258 23.03 -5.90 6.86
CA LEU A 258 22.64 -7.31 6.89
C LEU A 258 22.99 -7.97 8.22
N ARG A 259 24.15 -7.61 8.82
CA ARG A 259 24.49 -8.05 10.19
C ARG A 259 23.44 -7.60 11.21
N ALA A 260 22.95 -6.38 11.08
CA ALA A 260 21.89 -5.87 11.96
C ALA A 260 20.54 -6.54 11.71
N VAL A 261 20.15 -6.79 10.46
CA VAL A 261 18.93 -7.55 10.16
C VAL A 261 18.99 -8.96 10.75
N ASN A 262 20.18 -9.58 10.74
CA ASN A 262 20.38 -10.90 11.33
C ASN A 262 20.25 -10.96 12.85
N ALA A 263 20.34 -9.82 13.53
CA ALA A 263 20.09 -9.69 14.96
C ALA A 263 18.62 -9.35 15.31
N ILE A 264 17.75 -9.19 14.32
CA ILE A 264 16.31 -9.03 14.55
C ILE A 264 15.77 -10.37 15.07
N PRO A 265 15.13 -10.40 16.25
CA PRO A 265 14.48 -11.62 16.75
C PRO A 265 13.48 -12.15 15.74
N GLU A 266 13.42 -13.47 15.57
CA GLU A 266 12.31 -14.09 14.86
C GLU A 266 11.02 -13.71 15.57
N ALA A 267 10.02 -13.24 14.81
CA ALA A 267 8.71 -13.00 15.39
C ALA A 267 8.13 -14.35 15.82
N ASP A 268 7.53 -14.42 17.01
CA ASP A 268 6.63 -15.51 17.35
C ASP A 268 5.60 -15.64 16.22
N GLU A 269 5.38 -16.85 15.71
CA GLU A 269 4.41 -17.15 14.66
C GLU A 269 3.04 -16.53 15.01
N VAL A 270 2.75 -15.36 14.45
CA VAL A 270 1.39 -14.88 14.36
C VAL A 270 0.83 -15.59 13.15
N GLU A 271 -0.07 -16.55 13.38
CA GLU A 271 -0.83 -17.24 12.34
C GLU A 271 -1.35 -16.18 11.35
N THR A 272 -0.74 -16.16 10.17
CA THR A 272 -1.22 -15.32 9.08
C THR A 272 -2.61 -15.87 8.73
N PRO A 273 -3.69 -15.07 8.84
CA PRO A 273 -4.99 -15.51 8.36
C PRO A 273 -4.82 -15.97 6.91
N PRO A 274 -5.39 -17.12 6.50
CA PRO A 274 -5.22 -17.61 5.15
C PRO A 274 -5.53 -16.49 4.18
N ALA A 275 -4.61 -16.28 3.21
CA ALA A 275 -4.78 -15.31 2.15
C ALA A 275 -6.21 -15.45 1.64
N SER A 276 -6.99 -14.37 1.76
CA SER A 276 -8.39 -14.37 1.34
C SER A 276 -8.41 -14.86 -0.09
N SER A 277 -9.00 -16.03 -0.30
CA SER A 277 -9.12 -16.66 -1.61
C SER A 277 -9.74 -15.61 -2.52
N GLN A 278 -8.94 -15.10 -3.46
CA GLN A 278 -9.46 -14.18 -4.47
C GLN A 278 -10.59 -14.95 -5.16
N THR A 279 -11.81 -14.41 -5.05
CA THR A 279 -12.98 -14.92 -5.78
C THR A 279 -12.55 -15.14 -7.24
N PRO A 280 -12.93 -16.24 -7.90
CA PRO A 280 -12.57 -16.46 -9.30
C PRO A 280 -13.05 -15.28 -10.14
N GLY A 281 -12.11 -14.40 -10.47
CA GLY A 281 -12.29 -13.26 -11.36
C GLY A 281 -11.47 -13.51 -12.62
N VAL A 282 -11.80 -12.81 -13.69
CA VAL A 282 -10.98 -12.84 -14.91
C VAL A 282 -9.59 -12.31 -14.57
N GLU A 283 -8.54 -13.02 -14.98
CA GLU A 283 -7.16 -12.59 -14.78
C GLU A 283 -6.94 -11.19 -15.41
N SER A 284 -6.34 -10.26 -14.65
CA SER A 284 -6.19 -8.87 -15.10
C SER A 284 -5.39 -8.74 -16.41
N GLY A 285 -4.40 -9.62 -16.64
CA GLY A 285 -3.64 -9.68 -17.89
C GLY A 285 -4.50 -10.01 -19.11
N THR A 286 -5.48 -10.90 -18.97
CA THR A 286 -6.45 -11.23 -20.03
C THR A 286 -7.39 -10.05 -20.30
N ILE A 287 -7.85 -9.37 -19.24
CA ILE A 287 -8.69 -8.16 -19.37
C ILE A 287 -7.96 -7.09 -20.19
N VAL A 288 -6.70 -6.81 -19.85
CA VAL A 288 -5.88 -5.79 -20.53
C VAL A 288 -5.62 -6.17 -21.99
N THR A 289 -5.37 -7.46 -22.26
CA THR A 289 -5.18 -7.95 -23.63
C THR A 289 -6.43 -7.75 -24.48
N THR A 290 -7.60 -8.11 -23.96
CA THR A 290 -8.88 -7.89 -24.63
C THR A 290 -9.17 -6.40 -24.83
N LEU A 291 -8.97 -5.57 -23.80
CA LEU A 291 -9.13 -4.11 -23.91
C LEU A 291 -8.25 -3.55 -25.04
N THR A 292 -6.97 -3.93 -25.07
CA THR A 292 -6.02 -3.47 -26.09
C THR A 292 -6.48 -3.84 -27.50
N GLY A 293 -7.02 -5.06 -27.68
CA GLY A 293 -7.56 -5.51 -28.96
C GLY A 293 -8.90 -4.86 -29.36
N LEU A 294 -9.56 -4.14 -28.45
CA LEU A 294 -10.80 -3.41 -28.69
C LEU A 294 -10.58 -1.89 -28.85
N LEU A 295 -9.35 -1.41 -28.65
CA LEU A 295 -9.04 0.00 -28.84
C LEU A 295 -9.25 0.42 -30.32
N PRO A 296 -9.82 1.62 -30.56
CA PRO A 296 -9.86 2.21 -31.89
C PRO A 296 -8.48 2.30 -32.56
N LYS A 297 -8.45 2.23 -33.89
CA LYS A 297 -7.23 2.45 -34.67
C LYS A 297 -6.68 3.87 -34.44
N GLY A 298 -5.36 4.01 -34.45
CA GLY A 298 -4.66 5.29 -34.26
C GLY A 298 -4.41 5.66 -32.80
N LEU A 299 -4.53 4.69 -31.88
CA LEU A 299 -4.16 4.81 -30.48
C LEU A 299 -2.94 3.93 -30.20
N ASP A 300 -1.85 4.55 -29.74
CA ASP A 300 -0.67 3.85 -29.28
C ASP A 300 -0.79 3.57 -27.79
N VAL A 301 -0.62 2.31 -27.38
CA VAL A 301 -0.57 1.95 -25.95
C VAL A 301 0.83 2.24 -25.41
N VAL A 302 0.93 3.27 -24.57
CA VAL A 302 2.19 3.76 -23.98
C VAL A 302 2.35 3.38 -22.50
N GLY A 303 1.38 2.69 -21.92
CA GLY A 303 1.41 2.13 -20.56
C GLY A 303 0.24 1.18 -20.33
N LYS A 304 0.36 0.25 -19.37
CA LYS A 304 -0.70 -0.70 -19.02
C LYS A 304 -0.47 -1.32 -17.64
N SER A 305 -1.55 -1.75 -16.99
CA SER A 305 -1.44 -2.51 -15.73
C SER A 305 -0.73 -3.84 -15.92
N GLY A 306 -0.02 -4.28 -14.86
CA GLY A 306 0.50 -5.64 -14.75
C GLY A 306 -0.56 -6.65 -14.29
N ASP A 307 -0.11 -7.88 -14.06
CA ASP A 307 -0.96 -8.96 -13.56
C ASP A 307 -1.28 -8.78 -12.07
N GLY A 308 -2.46 -9.25 -11.63
CA GLY A 308 -2.88 -9.23 -10.22
C GLY A 308 -3.48 -7.91 -9.72
N THR A 309 -3.82 -6.98 -10.61
CA THR A 309 -4.57 -5.76 -10.27
C THR A 309 -6.07 -6.03 -10.17
N GLU A 310 -6.78 -5.31 -9.29
CA GLU A 310 -8.25 -5.45 -9.14
C GLU A 310 -9.04 -4.99 -10.37
N PHE A 311 -8.40 -4.26 -11.29
CA PHE A 311 -8.92 -3.77 -12.55
C PHE A 311 -7.82 -3.70 -13.61
N GLY A 312 -8.19 -3.72 -14.89
CA GLY A 312 -7.25 -3.51 -15.98
C GLY A 312 -7.18 -2.03 -16.37
N TYR A 313 -6.03 -1.56 -16.84
CA TYR A 313 -5.97 -0.26 -17.51
C TYR A 313 -4.91 -0.22 -18.61
N VAL A 314 -5.07 0.73 -19.52
CA VAL A 314 -4.07 1.16 -20.50
C VAL A 314 -3.94 2.68 -20.50
N VAL A 315 -2.75 3.18 -20.82
CA VAL A 315 -2.55 4.59 -21.16
C VAL A 315 -2.33 4.65 -22.67
N VAL A 316 -3.20 5.38 -23.36
CA VAL A 316 -3.14 5.55 -24.82
C VAL A 316 -2.68 6.94 -25.20
N ASP A 317 -2.05 7.07 -26.36
CA ASP A 317 -1.68 8.35 -26.98
C ASP A 317 -2.07 8.35 -28.46
N ASP A 318 -2.73 9.41 -28.91
CA ASP A 318 -3.10 9.68 -30.31
C ASP A 318 -2.24 10.81 -30.92
N GLY A 319 -1.13 11.15 -30.26
CA GLY A 319 -0.28 12.30 -30.60
C GLY A 319 -0.80 13.63 -30.06
N LYS A 320 -1.97 13.66 -29.40
CA LYS A 320 -2.53 14.87 -28.76
C LYS A 320 -2.37 14.84 -27.24
N GLY A 321 -1.63 13.88 -26.72
CA GLY A 321 -1.36 13.70 -25.30
C GLY A 321 -2.03 12.44 -24.74
N LYS A 322 -1.49 11.97 -23.62
CA LYS A 322 -1.88 10.71 -23.00
C LYS A 322 -3.32 10.71 -22.47
N SER A 323 -3.95 9.54 -22.45
CA SER A 323 -5.28 9.29 -21.90
C SER A 323 -5.31 7.94 -21.18
N PHE A 324 -5.66 7.95 -19.91
CA PHE A 324 -5.79 6.77 -19.06
C PHE A 324 -7.16 6.14 -19.29
N VAL A 325 -7.20 4.85 -19.61
CA VAL A 325 -8.40 4.07 -19.85
C VAL A 325 -8.41 2.88 -18.90
N GLN A 326 -9.32 2.89 -17.92
CA GLN A 326 -9.50 1.78 -16.97
C GLN A 326 -10.72 0.96 -17.32
N ILE A 327 -10.69 -0.31 -16.93
CA ILE A 327 -11.76 -1.26 -17.12
C ILE A 327 -11.91 -2.23 -15.95
N ASN A 328 -13.16 -2.45 -15.54
CA ASN A 328 -13.53 -3.51 -14.60
C ASN A 328 -14.46 -4.49 -15.33
N VAL A 329 -14.16 -5.79 -15.22
CA VAL A 329 -14.98 -6.89 -15.73
C VAL A 329 -15.42 -7.71 -14.53
N GLN A 330 -16.71 -7.63 -14.20
CA GLN A 330 -17.25 -8.10 -12.92
C GLN A 330 -18.39 -9.09 -13.18
N PRO A 331 -18.20 -10.40 -12.92
CA PRO A 331 -19.30 -11.36 -12.97
C PRO A 331 -20.23 -11.19 -11.76
N ASN A 332 -21.45 -11.73 -11.87
CA ASN A 332 -22.43 -11.82 -10.78
C ASN A 332 -22.87 -10.48 -10.17
N MET A 333 -23.10 -9.48 -11.03
CA MET A 333 -23.46 -8.09 -10.65
C MET A 333 -24.96 -7.78 -10.80
N GLN A 334 -25.82 -8.81 -10.84
CA GLN A 334 -27.27 -8.65 -10.91
C GLN A 334 -27.82 -7.88 -9.70
N ASP A 335 -27.15 -7.95 -8.55
CA ASP A 335 -27.56 -7.29 -7.30
C ASP A 335 -27.47 -5.77 -7.35
N VAL A 336 -26.73 -5.21 -8.32
CA VAL A 336 -26.54 -3.76 -8.46
C VAL A 336 -27.26 -3.18 -9.69
N GLU A 337 -27.98 -4.02 -10.42
CA GLU A 337 -28.59 -3.65 -11.70
C GLU A 337 -29.60 -2.50 -11.54
N ASP A 338 -30.54 -2.61 -10.60
CA ASP A 338 -31.57 -1.58 -10.39
C ASP A 338 -30.98 -0.25 -9.91
N ASP A 339 -29.92 -0.29 -9.10
CA ASP A 339 -29.27 0.91 -8.56
C ASP A 339 -28.48 1.67 -9.64
N LEU A 340 -27.87 0.94 -10.59
CA LEU A 340 -27.01 1.53 -11.62
C LEU A 340 -27.73 1.79 -12.95
N PHE A 341 -28.75 1.00 -13.26
CA PHE A 341 -29.48 0.98 -14.53
C PHE A 341 -30.99 1.19 -14.35
N GLY A 342 -31.43 1.59 -13.16
CA GLY A 342 -32.83 1.88 -12.87
C GLY A 342 -33.37 3.15 -13.56
N PRO A 343 -34.64 3.48 -13.33
CA PRO A 343 -35.29 4.66 -13.91
C PRO A 343 -34.51 5.96 -13.60
N GLY A 344 -34.31 6.80 -14.63
CA GLY A 344 -33.59 8.08 -14.48
C GLY A 344 -32.07 7.99 -14.62
N SER A 345 -31.49 6.80 -14.76
CA SER A 345 -30.05 6.59 -15.03
C SER A 345 -29.61 6.99 -16.43
N GLY A 346 -30.55 7.16 -17.37
CA GLY A 346 -30.24 7.33 -18.79
C GLY A 346 -29.89 6.00 -19.50
N VAL A 347 -30.27 4.86 -18.92
CA VAL A 347 -30.04 3.52 -19.49
C VAL A 347 -30.64 3.37 -20.89
N VAL A 348 -29.89 2.71 -21.75
CA VAL A 348 -30.36 2.18 -23.03
C VAL A 348 -30.28 0.67 -22.97
N THR A 349 -31.37 -0.02 -23.31
CA THR A 349 -31.38 -1.48 -23.47
C THR A 349 -31.19 -1.82 -24.95
N MET A 350 -30.18 -2.63 -25.24
CA MET A 350 -29.86 -3.11 -26.57
C MET A 350 -30.75 -4.32 -26.96
N PRO A 351 -30.86 -4.68 -28.26
CA PRO A 351 -31.73 -5.78 -28.70
C PRO A 351 -31.39 -7.15 -28.11
N ASP A 352 -30.14 -7.35 -27.71
CA ASP A 352 -29.61 -8.55 -27.05
C ASP A 352 -29.83 -8.55 -25.52
N GLY A 353 -30.50 -7.51 -24.99
CA GLY A 353 -30.78 -7.36 -23.56
C GLY A 353 -29.67 -6.68 -22.76
N VAL A 354 -28.54 -6.31 -23.39
CA VAL A 354 -27.47 -5.57 -22.70
C VAL A 354 -27.97 -4.18 -22.34
N LYS A 355 -27.88 -3.82 -21.06
CA LYS A 355 -28.19 -2.48 -20.56
C LYS A 355 -26.91 -1.68 -20.48
N VAL A 356 -26.95 -0.44 -20.97
CA VAL A 356 -25.77 0.44 -20.98
C VAL A 356 -26.12 1.87 -20.61
N VAL A 357 -25.30 2.46 -19.75
CA VAL A 357 -25.34 3.88 -19.38
C VAL A 357 -24.02 4.51 -19.78
N VAL A 358 -24.09 5.68 -20.43
CA VAL A 358 -22.91 6.49 -20.75
C VAL A 358 -22.99 7.83 -20.02
N ARG A 359 -21.87 8.29 -19.47
CA ARG A 359 -21.80 9.53 -18.71
C ARG A 359 -20.47 10.25 -18.93
N GLU A 360 -20.51 11.57 -18.87
CA GLU A 360 -19.35 12.45 -18.86
C GLU A 360 -19.46 13.38 -17.65
N GLY A 361 -18.34 13.64 -16.98
CA GLY A 361 -18.29 14.53 -15.83
C GLY A 361 -16.88 14.78 -15.34
N PRO A 362 -16.73 15.50 -14.22
CA PRO A 362 -15.42 15.65 -13.57
C PRO A 362 -14.91 14.29 -13.10
N GLY A 363 -13.60 14.06 -13.23
CA GLY A 363 -12.91 13.00 -12.51
C GLY A 363 -12.75 13.33 -11.02
N ASP A 364 -12.37 12.35 -10.20
CA ASP A 364 -11.99 12.59 -8.80
C ASP A 364 -10.61 13.27 -8.74
N ASP A 365 -10.61 14.57 -9.00
CA ASP A 365 -9.41 15.31 -9.37
C ASP A 365 -8.98 16.35 -8.34
N LYS A 366 -9.77 16.50 -7.27
CA LYS A 366 -9.59 17.50 -6.22
C LYS A 366 -9.36 18.93 -6.77
N GLY A 367 -10.01 19.27 -7.90
CA GLY A 367 -9.93 20.58 -8.54
C GLY A 367 -8.87 20.73 -9.65
N LYS A 368 -8.37 19.63 -10.23
CA LYS A 368 -7.32 19.65 -11.28
C LYS A 368 -7.82 19.79 -12.72
N GLY A 369 -9.13 19.76 -12.96
CA GLY A 369 -9.74 19.81 -14.29
C GLY A 369 -9.73 18.46 -15.05
N LEU A 370 -9.73 17.32 -14.36
CA LEU A 370 -9.88 16.04 -15.02
C LEU A 370 -11.30 15.86 -15.54
N VAL A 371 -11.40 15.40 -16.78
CA VAL A 371 -12.64 14.97 -17.41
C VAL A 371 -12.62 13.46 -17.49
N MET A 372 -13.69 12.84 -17.01
CA MET A 372 -13.93 11.41 -17.07
C MET A 372 -15.14 11.11 -17.95
N ARG A 373 -14.96 10.20 -18.89
CA ARG A 373 -16.04 9.57 -19.67
C ARG A 373 -16.16 8.13 -19.27
N THR A 374 -17.38 7.64 -19.07
CA THR A 374 -17.63 6.26 -18.66
C THR A 374 -18.74 5.64 -19.51
N ALA A 375 -18.54 4.39 -19.92
CA ALA A 375 -19.60 3.48 -20.32
C ALA A 375 -19.68 2.33 -19.32
N ASP A 376 -20.88 2.09 -18.80
CA ASP A 376 -21.20 1.07 -17.80
C ASP A 376 -22.23 0.15 -18.45
N ALA A 377 -21.89 -1.12 -18.66
CA ALA A 377 -22.74 -2.09 -19.32
C ALA A 377 -22.97 -3.31 -18.42
N ILE A 378 -24.19 -3.84 -18.43
CA ILE A 378 -24.54 -5.09 -17.75
C ILE A 378 -25.32 -5.99 -18.70
N TRP A 379 -24.90 -7.25 -18.77
CA TRP A 379 -25.54 -8.30 -19.56
C TRP A 379 -26.62 -9.00 -18.75
N PRO A 380 -27.60 -9.66 -19.41
CA PRO A 380 -28.67 -10.40 -18.72
C PRO A 380 -28.16 -11.49 -17.77
N ASP A 381 -26.96 -12.04 -18.01
CA ASP A 381 -26.32 -13.04 -17.16
C ASP A 381 -25.66 -12.45 -15.90
N GLY A 382 -25.65 -11.11 -15.75
CA GLY A 382 -25.03 -10.44 -14.62
C GLY A 382 -23.57 -10.08 -14.81
N LEU A 383 -22.97 -10.31 -15.98
CA LEU A 383 -21.67 -9.73 -16.30
C LEU A 383 -21.81 -8.21 -16.39
N ARG A 384 -20.99 -7.47 -15.64
CA ARG A 384 -20.87 -6.02 -15.75
C ARG A 384 -19.50 -5.64 -16.27
N VAL A 385 -19.45 -4.79 -17.29
CA VAL A 385 -18.22 -4.19 -17.82
C VAL A 385 -18.32 -2.69 -17.71
N VAL A 386 -17.35 -2.08 -17.02
CA VAL A 386 -17.28 -0.63 -16.87
C VAL A 386 -15.96 -0.15 -17.39
N VAL A 387 -15.99 0.71 -18.41
CA VAL A 387 -14.80 1.32 -18.99
C VAL A 387 -14.87 2.83 -18.82
N SER A 388 -13.80 3.42 -18.29
CA SER A 388 -13.68 4.87 -18.11
C SER A 388 -12.41 5.40 -18.73
N ALA A 389 -12.51 6.52 -19.44
CA ALA A 389 -11.37 7.22 -20.01
C ALA A 389 -11.22 8.61 -19.40
N PHE A 390 -9.97 9.01 -19.14
CA PHE A 390 -9.60 10.29 -18.55
C PHE A 390 -8.76 11.11 -19.52
N ASN A 391 -8.84 12.43 -19.42
CA ASN A 391 -8.04 13.38 -20.21
C ASN A 391 -6.60 13.58 -19.67
N SER A 392 -6.08 12.59 -18.94
CA SER A 392 -4.76 12.57 -18.31
C SER A 392 -4.13 11.19 -18.45
N ALA A 393 -2.80 11.09 -18.31
CA ALA A 393 -2.09 9.81 -18.21
C ALA A 393 -2.36 9.04 -16.91
N SER A 394 -2.97 9.70 -15.92
CA SER A 394 -3.17 9.20 -14.56
C SER A 394 -4.39 9.88 -13.93
N GLN A 395 -5.01 9.22 -12.95
CA GLN A 395 -6.04 9.83 -12.10
C GLN A 395 -5.46 10.77 -11.02
N ILE A 396 -4.14 10.77 -10.84
CA ILE A 396 -3.44 11.52 -9.78
C ILE A 396 -2.90 12.85 -10.30
N THR A 397 -2.43 12.88 -11.55
CA THR A 397 -1.84 14.08 -12.18
C THR A 397 -2.90 14.89 -12.93
N GLY A 398 -2.63 16.17 -13.15
CA GLY A 398 -3.51 17.05 -13.94
C GLY A 398 -3.64 16.62 -15.42
N PRO A 399 -4.61 17.20 -16.15
CA PRO A 399 -4.92 16.85 -17.53
C PRO A 399 -3.75 17.13 -18.49
N THR A 400 -3.55 16.21 -19.44
CA THR A 400 -2.57 16.35 -20.54
C THR A 400 -3.23 16.75 -21.85
N ARG A 401 -4.57 16.76 -21.89
CA ARG A 401 -5.43 17.06 -23.04
C ARG A 401 -6.78 17.58 -22.55
N THR A 402 -7.57 18.22 -23.41
CA THR A 402 -8.88 18.76 -23.03
C THR A 402 -9.88 17.65 -22.71
N ASN A 403 -10.00 16.66 -23.60
CA ASN A 403 -10.97 15.58 -23.51
C ASN A 403 -10.27 14.22 -23.53
N PRO A 404 -10.84 13.16 -22.92
CA PRO A 404 -10.32 11.80 -23.06
C PRO A 404 -10.17 11.39 -24.52
N ALA A 405 -9.19 10.53 -24.82
CA ALA A 405 -8.91 10.08 -26.18
C ALA A 405 -10.09 9.30 -26.79
N LEU A 406 -10.85 8.59 -25.96
CA LEU A 406 -12.02 7.83 -26.38
C LEU A 406 -13.30 8.67 -26.24
N THR A 407 -14.17 8.56 -27.23
CA THR A 407 -15.54 9.11 -27.20
C THR A 407 -16.47 8.20 -26.39
N LEU A 408 -17.63 8.72 -25.98
CA LEU A 408 -18.66 7.90 -25.30
C LEU A 408 -19.12 6.72 -26.18
N ASP A 409 -19.22 6.90 -27.50
CA ASP A 409 -19.60 5.83 -28.42
C ASP A 409 -18.52 4.74 -28.53
N GLN A 410 -17.25 5.13 -28.53
CA GLN A 410 -16.13 4.17 -28.52
C GLN A 410 -16.10 3.40 -27.19
N LEU A 411 -16.29 4.09 -26.06
CA LEU A 411 -16.38 3.44 -24.76
C LEU A 411 -17.58 2.50 -24.68
N LYS A 412 -18.73 2.90 -25.21
CA LYS A 412 -19.92 2.04 -25.30
C LYS A 412 -19.63 0.80 -26.12
N THR A 413 -19.00 0.94 -27.30
CA THR A 413 -18.62 -0.18 -28.17
C THR A 413 -17.71 -1.15 -27.44
N ILE A 414 -16.70 -0.64 -26.71
CA ILE A 414 -15.82 -1.48 -25.89
C ILE A 414 -16.61 -2.16 -24.77
N ALA A 415 -17.44 -1.41 -24.03
CA ALA A 415 -18.17 -1.91 -22.88
C ALA A 415 -19.20 -2.98 -23.24
N THR A 416 -19.68 -3.04 -24.48
CA THR A 416 -20.71 -3.99 -24.91
C THR A 416 -20.17 -5.08 -25.85
N ASP A 417 -18.84 -5.19 -26.00
CA ASP A 417 -18.24 -6.20 -26.90
C ASP A 417 -18.38 -7.62 -26.33
N SER A 418 -18.81 -8.57 -27.17
CA SER A 418 -19.09 -9.94 -26.72
C SER A 418 -17.84 -10.71 -26.31
N LYS A 419 -16.63 -10.23 -26.63
CA LYS A 419 -15.37 -10.85 -26.16
C LYS A 419 -15.29 -10.94 -24.64
N TRP A 420 -15.95 -10.04 -23.90
CA TRP A 420 -15.95 -10.06 -22.42
C TRP A 420 -16.64 -11.31 -21.85
N GLN A 421 -17.71 -11.79 -22.50
CA GLN A 421 -18.40 -13.01 -22.08
C GLN A 421 -17.51 -14.25 -22.25
N GLY A 422 -16.66 -14.25 -23.28
CA GLY A 422 -15.70 -15.33 -23.54
C GLY A 422 -14.56 -15.43 -22.50
N LEU A 423 -14.45 -14.47 -21.58
CA LEU A 423 -13.43 -14.47 -20.53
C LEU A 423 -13.90 -15.11 -19.23
N LEU A 424 -15.21 -15.34 -19.05
CA LEU A 424 -15.74 -15.92 -17.84
C LEU A 424 -15.45 -17.43 -17.81
N PRO A 425 -15.04 -17.99 -16.65
CA PRO A 425 -15.01 -19.44 -16.50
C PRO A 425 -16.43 -19.99 -16.74
N PRO A 426 -16.56 -21.18 -17.35
CA PRO A 426 -17.87 -21.79 -17.57
C PRO A 426 -18.60 -21.92 -16.21
N PRO A 427 -19.93 -21.80 -16.19
CA PRO A 427 -20.69 -22.00 -14.96
C PRO A 427 -20.35 -23.39 -14.37
N PRO A 428 -20.31 -23.53 -13.04
CA PRO A 428 -20.13 -24.84 -12.43
C PRO A 428 -21.18 -25.79 -12.99
N SER A 429 -20.73 -26.97 -13.43
CA SER A 429 -21.63 -28.03 -13.86
C SER A 429 -22.43 -28.50 -12.64
N ASP A 430 -23.76 -28.40 -12.70
CA ASP A 430 -24.67 -28.95 -11.69
C ASP A 430 -24.54 -30.47 -11.57
#